data_AF-A0A9E6AE89-F1
#
_entry.id   AF-A0A9E6AE89-F1
#
_cell.length_a   1.000
_cell.length_b   1.000
_cell.length_c   1.000
_cell.angle_alpha   90.00
_cell.angle_beta   90.00
_cell.angle_gamma   90.00
#
_symmetry.space_group_name_H-M   'P 1'
#
loop_
_entity.id
_entity.type
_entity.pdbx_description
1 polymer ?
#
loop_
_entity_poly.entity_id
_entity_poly.type
_entity_poly.pdbx_seq_one_letter_code
_entity_poly.pdbx_strand_id
1 'polypeptide(L)'
;MHRYSKSLALLAFPLLAGVACGEAKDARLPELRGEVVKATAVLAEDTTEEDREKFVVDDAVGPTTGAVITQEEVVETAGCGDPSIDISGYPTCGSDGVCAPADSLNAQSKEMLPAAGLEGCGASEICAPSYIAQTGGEFRYRKCDSLGGFEGRCIPDYSPIIGNFADWLPAAGCDDPGHLCMPCYHPTIPDSPTGVCGLGCDDPGPTFEQGAMATCCGDVGVCPPSDILPPALVDALPSCPAENTTCVPRKLFDELMVRAESSDKPQLDTCSTDILGNRGNPGRCVHGECFVSGMTESTSQYNGIKQADCPSGEKCVPCENKGEETGICNPI
;
A
#
# COMPACT_ATOMS: atom_id res chain seq x y z
N MET A 1 65.39 28.46 -7.95
CA MET A 1 65.09 28.44 -9.39
C MET A 1 63.59 28.26 -9.57
N HIS A 2 62.99 29.17 -10.33
CA HIS A 2 61.64 29.18 -10.91
C HIS A 2 60.41 29.02 -10.00
N ARG A 3 59.87 30.20 -9.63
CA ARG A 3 58.48 30.47 -9.30
C ARG A 3 57.64 30.42 -10.59
N TYR A 4 56.41 29.90 -10.54
CA TYR A 4 55.34 30.35 -11.42
C TYR A 4 54.08 30.63 -10.62
N SER A 5 53.75 31.92 -10.59
CA SER A 5 52.47 32.51 -10.22
C SER A 5 51.57 32.47 -11.45
N LYS A 6 50.30 32.08 -11.28
CA LYS A 6 49.23 32.41 -12.24
C LYS A 6 47.96 32.75 -11.49
N SER A 7 47.69 34.05 -11.47
CA SER A 7 46.37 34.66 -11.28
C SER A 7 45.50 34.41 -12.52
N LEU A 8 44.22 34.09 -12.32
CA LEU A 8 43.12 34.33 -13.29
C LEU A 8 41.82 34.31 -12.45
N ALA A 9 41.20 35.47 -12.18
CA ALA A 9 40.30 36.25 -13.04
C ALA A 9 38.85 36.00 -12.61
N LEU A 10 38.36 36.91 -11.75
CA LEU A 10 36.96 37.15 -11.45
C LEU A 10 36.23 37.55 -12.74
N LEU A 11 35.15 36.84 -13.09
CA LEU A 11 34.13 37.35 -13.99
C LEU A 11 32.82 37.48 -13.22
N ALA A 12 32.43 38.75 -13.05
CA ALA A 12 31.12 39.18 -12.59
C ALA A 12 30.09 38.90 -13.70
N PHE A 13 28.96 38.29 -13.33
CA PHE A 13 27.76 38.23 -14.17
C PHE A 13 26.78 39.32 -13.72
N PRO A 14 26.19 40.07 -14.67
CA PRO A 14 25.27 41.15 -14.34
C PRO A 14 23.87 40.62 -14.01
N LEU A 15 23.28 41.24 -12.99
CA LEU A 15 21.84 41.32 -12.73
C LEU A 15 21.10 41.78 -13.98
N LEU A 16 20.12 40.98 -14.42
CA LEU A 16 19.05 41.43 -15.32
C LEU A 16 17.71 41.26 -14.63
N ALA A 17 16.92 42.32 -14.79
CA ALA A 17 15.73 42.66 -14.05
C ALA A 17 14.48 41.90 -14.52
N GLY A 18 13.58 41.67 -13.56
CA GLY A 18 12.14 41.94 -13.65
C GLY A 18 11.40 41.53 -14.93
N VAL A 19 10.66 40.44 -14.84
CA VAL A 19 9.45 40.23 -15.64
C VAL A 19 8.26 40.24 -14.69
N ALA A 20 7.43 41.27 -14.84
CA ALA A 20 6.14 41.40 -14.19
C ALA A 20 5.17 40.33 -14.73
N CYS A 21 4.52 39.57 -13.84
CA CYS A 21 3.33 38.81 -14.17
C CYS A 21 2.16 39.80 -14.35
N GLY A 22 1.74 39.99 -15.60
CA GLY A 22 0.51 40.69 -15.93
C GLY A 22 -0.71 39.84 -15.61
N GLU A 23 -1.71 40.48 -14.99
CA GLU A 23 -3.05 39.97 -14.79
C GLU A 23 -3.72 39.61 -16.13
N ALA A 24 -4.10 38.35 -16.30
CA ALA A 24 -5.00 37.94 -17.37
C ALA A 24 -6.44 37.96 -16.86
N LYS A 25 -7.17 39.01 -17.25
CA LYS A 25 -8.64 39.08 -17.17
C LYS A 25 -9.27 38.29 -18.32
N ASP A 26 -10.39 37.65 -17.99
CA ASP A 26 -11.49 37.28 -18.87
C ASP A 26 -11.19 36.39 -20.09
N ALA A 27 -11.11 35.08 -19.85
CA ALA A 27 -11.45 34.09 -20.86
C ALA A 27 -12.70 33.31 -20.42
N ARG A 28 -13.84 33.63 -21.05
CA ARG A 28 -15.08 32.84 -20.97
C ARG A 28 -14.82 31.44 -21.53
N LEU A 29 -14.89 30.43 -20.67
CA LEU A 29 -15.04 29.03 -21.07
C LEU A 29 -16.45 28.82 -21.65
N PRO A 30 -16.60 28.13 -22.79
CA PRO A 30 -17.90 27.68 -23.26
C PRO A 30 -18.42 26.55 -22.36
N GLU A 31 -19.69 26.66 -21.95
CA GLU A 31 -20.46 25.59 -21.31
C GLU A 31 -20.42 24.33 -22.19
N LEU A 32 -19.65 23.32 -21.76
CA LEU A 32 -19.85 21.95 -22.20
C LEU A 32 -20.94 21.34 -21.32
N ARG A 33 -22.18 21.37 -21.82
CA ARG A 33 -23.27 20.53 -21.32
C ARG A 33 -22.89 19.08 -21.59
N GLY A 34 -22.42 18.38 -20.56
CA GLY A 34 -22.33 16.94 -20.55
C GLY A 34 -23.73 16.34 -20.44
N GLU A 35 -24.21 15.73 -21.51
CA GLU A 35 -25.32 14.79 -21.46
C GLU A 35 -24.92 13.57 -20.64
N VAL A 36 -25.74 13.25 -19.64
CA VAL A 36 -25.68 12.01 -18.88
C VAL A 36 -26.09 10.87 -19.81
N VAL A 37 -25.12 10.13 -20.33
CA VAL A 37 -25.39 8.85 -20.99
C VAL A 37 -25.70 7.83 -19.89
N LYS A 38 -26.99 7.65 -19.62
CA LYS A 38 -27.51 6.45 -18.95
C LYS A 38 -27.20 5.24 -19.83
N ALA A 39 -26.28 4.38 -19.39
CA ALA A 39 -26.21 3.02 -19.86
C ALA A 39 -27.51 2.31 -19.46
N THR A 40 -28.47 2.29 -20.38
CA THR A 40 -29.70 1.52 -20.28
C THR A 40 -29.40 0.17 -20.90
N ALA A 41 -29.58 -0.89 -20.11
CA ALA A 41 -29.52 -2.26 -20.59
C ALA A 41 -30.49 -2.41 -21.78
N VAL A 42 -29.94 -2.78 -22.94
CA VAL A 42 -30.73 -3.19 -24.09
C VAL A 42 -31.27 -4.58 -23.79
N LEU A 43 -32.50 -4.63 -23.27
CA LEU A 43 -33.33 -5.81 -23.38
C LEU A 43 -33.71 -5.94 -24.86
N ALA A 44 -33.39 -7.10 -25.43
CA ALA A 44 -33.85 -7.48 -26.75
C ALA A 44 -35.37 -7.70 -26.70
N GLU A 45 -36.13 -6.69 -27.08
CA GLU A 45 -37.56 -6.78 -27.38
C GLU A 45 -37.72 -6.89 -28.90
N ASP A 46 -37.76 -8.12 -29.41
CA ASP A 46 -38.54 -8.46 -30.62
C ASP A 46 -38.58 -9.99 -30.75
N THR A 47 -39.56 -10.62 -30.10
CA THR A 47 -40.03 -11.95 -30.50
C THR A 47 -41.54 -11.86 -30.69
N THR A 48 -41.96 -12.04 -31.94
CA THR A 48 -43.35 -12.01 -32.39
C THR A 48 -44.12 -13.22 -31.87
N GLU A 49 -45.39 -12.98 -31.56
CA GLU A 49 -46.32 -13.84 -30.81
C GLU A 49 -46.90 -15.03 -31.60
N GLU A 50 -46.20 -15.60 -32.59
CA GLU A 50 -46.82 -16.59 -33.51
C GLU A 50 -46.20 -18.01 -33.55
N ASP A 51 -45.13 -18.30 -32.80
CA ASP A 51 -44.51 -19.66 -32.80
C ASP A 51 -44.59 -20.41 -31.46
N ARG A 52 -45.63 -20.15 -30.67
CA ARG A 52 -45.79 -20.74 -29.32
C ARG A 52 -46.61 -22.03 -29.27
N GLU A 53 -46.56 -22.86 -30.32
CA GLU A 53 -47.10 -24.22 -30.31
C GLU A 53 -46.03 -25.27 -30.66
N LYS A 54 -45.33 -25.75 -29.62
CA LYS A 54 -44.90 -27.14 -29.39
C LYS A 54 -43.59 -27.14 -28.61
N PHE A 55 -43.70 -27.22 -27.29
CA PHE A 55 -42.77 -28.05 -26.52
C PHE A 55 -43.51 -28.52 -25.27
N VAL A 56 -44.19 -29.65 -25.40
CA VAL A 56 -44.67 -30.45 -24.26
C VAL A 56 -43.46 -31.24 -23.79
N VAL A 57 -42.94 -30.93 -22.61
CA VAL A 57 -42.10 -31.85 -21.84
C VAL A 57 -42.89 -32.17 -20.59
N ASP A 58 -43.35 -33.42 -20.54
CA ASP A 58 -44.08 -33.99 -19.42
C ASP A 58 -43.28 -33.90 -18.11
N ASP A 59 -44.00 -33.55 -17.05
CA ASP A 59 -43.60 -33.62 -15.66
C ASP A 59 -43.18 -35.04 -15.25
N ALA A 60 -42.01 -35.16 -14.61
CA ALA A 60 -41.84 -35.89 -13.34
C ALA A 60 -40.35 -35.93 -12.93
N VAL A 61 -40.04 -35.42 -11.73
CA VAL A 61 -39.16 -35.99 -10.68
C VAL A 61 -38.55 -34.87 -9.82
N GLY A 62 -39.05 -34.75 -8.58
CA GLY A 62 -38.26 -34.54 -7.36
C GLY A 62 -37.74 -33.11 -7.01
N PRO A 63 -37.77 -32.71 -5.72
CA PRO A 63 -37.12 -31.50 -5.26
C PRO A 63 -35.62 -31.77 -5.07
N THR A 64 -34.82 -31.50 -6.10
CA THR A 64 -33.37 -31.35 -5.92
C THR A 64 -33.06 -29.88 -5.69
N THR A 65 -32.38 -29.62 -4.58
CA THR A 65 -31.66 -28.39 -4.26
C THR A 65 -30.79 -27.97 -5.44
N GLY A 66 -31.31 -27.07 -6.27
CA GLY A 66 -30.58 -26.42 -7.35
C GLY A 66 -29.67 -25.36 -6.78
N ALA A 67 -28.45 -25.75 -6.42
CA ALA A 67 -27.34 -24.81 -6.40
C ALA A 67 -27.14 -24.33 -7.84
N VAL A 68 -27.53 -23.10 -8.11
CA VAL A 68 -27.14 -22.40 -9.33
C VAL A 68 -25.65 -22.13 -9.19
N ILE A 69 -24.83 -22.98 -9.81
CA ILE A 69 -23.42 -22.68 -10.04
C ILE A 69 -23.41 -21.66 -11.17
N THR A 70 -23.42 -20.38 -10.82
CA THR A 70 -23.12 -19.30 -11.79
C THR A 70 -21.63 -19.31 -12.05
N GLN A 71 -21.27 -19.57 -13.30
CA GLN A 71 -19.95 -19.43 -13.91
C GLN A 71 -18.84 -20.22 -13.22
N GLU A 72 -18.42 -21.31 -13.89
CA GLU A 72 -17.02 -21.67 -13.96
C GLU A 72 -16.23 -20.40 -14.31
N GLU A 73 -15.72 -19.74 -13.27
CA GLU A 73 -14.52 -18.94 -13.38
C GLU A 73 -13.48 -19.90 -13.92
N VAL A 74 -13.19 -19.77 -15.21
CA VAL A 74 -12.01 -20.38 -15.80
C VAL A 74 -10.87 -19.83 -14.97
N VAL A 75 -10.40 -20.65 -14.03
CA VAL A 75 -9.16 -20.42 -13.31
C VAL A 75 -8.12 -20.34 -14.41
N GLU A 76 -7.81 -19.12 -14.84
CA GLU A 76 -6.78 -18.81 -15.84
C GLU A 76 -5.41 -18.97 -15.16
N THR A 77 -5.21 -20.12 -14.49
CA THR A 77 -3.91 -20.67 -14.09
C THR A 77 -3.33 -21.45 -15.26
N ALA A 78 -3.40 -20.91 -16.47
CA ALA A 78 -2.45 -21.30 -17.51
C ALA A 78 -1.10 -20.69 -17.09
N GLY A 79 -0.45 -21.35 -16.11
CA GLY A 79 0.89 -21.06 -15.66
C GLY A 79 1.83 -21.05 -16.85
N CYS A 80 2.85 -20.21 -16.78
CA CYS A 80 3.68 -19.93 -17.94
C CYS A 80 4.60 -21.11 -18.21
N GLY A 81 4.13 -22.02 -19.07
CA GLY A 81 4.78 -23.29 -19.36
C GLY A 81 4.68 -24.26 -18.19
N ASP A 82 4.43 -25.54 -18.48
CA ASP A 82 4.35 -26.59 -17.46
C ASP A 82 5.72 -27.28 -17.26
N PRO A 83 6.57 -26.86 -16.31
CA PRO A 83 7.34 -27.81 -15.54
C PRO A 83 6.52 -28.14 -14.28
N SER A 84 5.72 -29.20 -14.34
CA SER A 84 5.14 -29.80 -13.14
C SER A 84 6.20 -30.66 -12.46
N ILE A 85 6.80 -30.13 -11.40
CA ILE A 85 7.71 -30.86 -10.52
C ILE A 85 6.86 -31.70 -9.57
N ASP A 86 7.10 -33.02 -9.51
CA ASP A 86 6.47 -33.89 -8.51
C ASP A 86 7.07 -33.59 -7.12
N ILE A 87 6.29 -32.90 -6.29
CA ILE A 87 6.67 -32.54 -4.92
C ILE A 87 6.25 -33.58 -3.87
N SER A 88 5.61 -34.69 -4.25
CA SER A 88 5.03 -35.65 -3.29
C SER A 88 6.08 -36.34 -2.39
N GLY A 89 7.35 -36.29 -2.78
CA GLY A 89 8.49 -36.81 -2.01
C GLY A 89 9.22 -35.77 -1.17
N TYR A 90 8.87 -34.48 -1.26
CA TYR A 90 9.58 -33.43 -0.54
C TYR A 90 9.08 -33.33 0.91
N PRO A 91 9.97 -33.17 1.91
CA PRO A 91 9.56 -32.87 3.28
C PRO A 91 8.72 -31.58 3.33
N THR A 92 7.72 -31.53 4.20
CA THR A 92 6.93 -30.32 4.46
C THR A 92 7.69 -29.35 5.36
N CYS A 93 7.48 -28.05 5.16
CA CYS A 93 7.99 -26.97 6.01
C CYS A 93 6.92 -25.89 6.14
N GLY A 94 6.90 -25.14 7.25
CA GLY A 94 5.86 -24.15 7.51
C GLY A 94 4.43 -24.75 7.54
N SER A 95 3.43 -23.93 7.20
CA SER A 95 2.01 -24.33 7.14
C SER A 95 1.60 -25.02 5.83
N ASP A 96 2.21 -24.63 4.72
CA ASP A 96 1.79 -24.93 3.34
C ASP A 96 2.98 -25.16 2.39
N GLY A 97 4.20 -25.16 2.95
CA GLY A 97 5.45 -25.26 2.20
C GLY A 97 5.99 -26.69 2.08
N VAL A 98 6.88 -26.86 1.10
CA VAL A 98 7.73 -28.04 0.93
C VAL A 98 9.18 -27.63 0.74
N CYS A 99 10.11 -28.47 1.18
CA CYS A 99 11.54 -28.29 1.02
C CYS A 99 11.95 -28.63 -0.41
N ALA A 100 11.85 -27.66 -1.32
CA ALA A 100 12.24 -27.81 -2.71
C ALA A 100 13.77 -27.64 -2.87
N PRO A 101 14.44 -28.44 -3.71
CA PRO A 101 15.83 -28.20 -4.08
C PRO A 101 16.00 -26.78 -4.65
N ALA A 102 16.96 -26.00 -4.15
CA ALA A 102 17.13 -24.62 -4.61
C ALA A 102 17.40 -24.51 -6.14
N ASP A 103 18.03 -25.54 -6.71
CA ASP A 103 18.31 -25.61 -8.16
C ASP A 103 17.08 -25.92 -9.01
N SER A 104 15.96 -26.37 -8.41
CA SER A 104 14.69 -26.57 -9.11
C SER A 104 13.82 -25.31 -9.14
N LEU A 105 14.25 -24.22 -8.51
CA LEU A 105 13.56 -22.95 -8.48
C LEU A 105 14.28 -21.92 -9.36
N ASN A 106 13.50 -21.10 -10.07
CA ASN A 106 14.04 -19.96 -10.81
C ASN A 106 14.67 -18.91 -9.89
N ALA A 107 15.46 -18.00 -10.47
CA ALA A 107 16.22 -17.02 -9.69
C ALA A 107 15.33 -16.08 -8.88
N GLN A 108 14.18 -15.67 -9.44
CA GLN A 108 13.24 -14.78 -8.77
C GLN A 108 12.65 -15.42 -7.51
N SER A 109 12.18 -16.67 -7.61
CA SER A 109 11.61 -17.39 -6.46
C SER A 109 12.63 -17.57 -5.35
N LYS A 110 13.91 -17.81 -5.68
CA LYS A 110 14.99 -17.90 -4.69
C LYS A 110 15.25 -16.62 -3.92
N GLU A 111 15.03 -15.46 -4.54
CA GLU A 111 15.20 -14.15 -3.89
C GLU A 111 14.01 -13.80 -2.99
N MET A 112 12.82 -14.26 -3.36
CA MET A 112 11.58 -14.00 -2.63
C MET A 112 11.33 -14.92 -1.44
N LEU A 113 11.93 -16.09 -1.44
CA LEU A 113 11.72 -17.10 -0.41
C LEU A 113 12.77 -16.96 0.70
N PRO A 114 12.45 -17.39 1.93
CA PRO A 114 13.43 -17.42 3.00
C PRO A 114 14.69 -18.18 2.57
N ALA A 115 15.85 -17.74 3.05
CA ALA A 115 17.13 -18.35 2.74
C ALA A 115 17.14 -19.86 3.08
N ALA A 116 17.91 -20.64 2.33
CA ALA A 116 18.04 -22.08 2.52
C ALA A 116 18.43 -22.44 3.96
N GLY A 117 17.93 -23.58 4.45
CA GLY A 117 18.19 -24.07 5.81
C GLY A 117 17.36 -23.40 6.91
N LEU A 118 16.36 -22.59 6.57
CA LEU A 118 15.33 -22.12 7.50
C LEU A 118 14.19 -23.14 7.58
N GLU A 119 13.54 -23.22 8.76
CA GLU A 119 12.31 -23.99 9.01
C GLU A 119 12.33 -25.50 8.69
N GLY A 120 13.46 -26.16 8.91
CA GLY A 120 13.53 -27.63 8.87
C GLY A 120 13.87 -28.24 7.50
N CYS A 121 14.18 -27.41 6.50
CA CYS A 121 14.75 -27.86 5.24
C CYS A 121 16.27 -28.07 5.32
N GLY A 122 16.82 -28.90 4.43
CA GLY A 122 18.26 -29.10 4.31
C GLY A 122 19.01 -27.85 3.83
N ALA A 123 20.35 -27.87 3.93
CA ALA A 123 21.19 -26.73 3.57
C ALA A 123 21.16 -26.34 2.07
N SER A 124 20.66 -27.22 1.21
CA SER A 124 20.49 -27.01 -0.24
C SER A 124 19.02 -26.90 -0.66
N GLU A 125 18.12 -26.82 0.30
CA GLU A 125 16.67 -26.77 0.08
C GLU A 125 16.12 -25.45 0.61
N ILE A 126 15.09 -24.95 -0.09
CA ILE A 126 14.37 -23.74 0.27
C ILE A 126 12.94 -24.16 0.62
N CYS A 127 12.44 -23.65 1.75
CA CYS A 127 11.03 -23.80 2.05
C CYS A 127 10.22 -22.93 1.08
N ALA A 128 9.51 -23.58 0.16
CA ALA A 128 8.72 -22.92 -0.87
C ALA A 128 7.25 -23.30 -0.71
N PRO A 129 6.29 -22.38 -0.91
CA PRO A 129 4.89 -22.74 -1.01
C PRO A 129 4.72 -23.86 -2.04
N SER A 130 3.84 -24.82 -1.74
CA SER A 130 3.65 -26.01 -2.59
C SER A 130 3.39 -25.67 -4.05
N TYR A 131 2.70 -24.56 -4.35
CA TYR A 131 2.42 -24.12 -5.72
C TYR A 131 3.68 -23.57 -6.43
N ILE A 132 4.55 -22.82 -5.73
CA ILE A 132 5.83 -22.34 -6.29
C ILE A 132 6.76 -23.52 -6.55
N ALA A 133 6.83 -24.47 -5.61
CA ALA A 133 7.65 -25.67 -5.76
C ALA A 133 7.19 -26.53 -6.95
N GLN A 134 5.87 -26.71 -7.12
CA GLN A 134 5.29 -27.48 -8.23
C GLN A 134 5.58 -26.88 -9.60
N THR A 135 5.69 -25.55 -9.72
CA THR A 135 5.96 -24.87 -10.99
C THR A 135 7.45 -24.56 -11.20
N GLY A 136 8.32 -24.96 -10.27
CA GLY A 136 9.73 -24.57 -10.31
C GLY A 136 9.95 -23.05 -10.24
N GLY A 137 9.01 -22.32 -9.66
CA GLY A 137 8.99 -20.86 -9.63
C GLY A 137 8.34 -20.19 -10.84
N GLU A 138 7.91 -20.93 -11.85
CA GLU A 138 7.16 -20.41 -13.01
C GLU A 138 5.67 -20.26 -12.65
N PHE A 139 5.38 -19.35 -11.72
CA PHE A 139 4.02 -19.05 -11.29
C PHE A 139 3.67 -17.60 -11.61
N ARG A 140 2.39 -17.32 -11.87
CA ARG A 140 1.87 -15.96 -12.02
C ARG A 140 1.11 -15.57 -10.76
N TYR A 141 1.61 -14.55 -10.05
CA TYR A 141 0.90 -14.01 -8.91
C TYR A 141 -0.43 -13.38 -9.32
N ARG A 142 -1.47 -13.67 -8.53
CA ARG A 142 -2.78 -13.05 -8.70
C ARG A 142 -2.69 -11.55 -8.46
N LYS A 143 -3.37 -10.77 -9.31
CA LYS A 143 -3.55 -9.32 -9.11
C LYS A 143 -4.57 -9.06 -8.01
N CYS A 144 -4.34 -8.02 -7.23
CA CYS A 144 -5.24 -7.58 -6.17
C CYS A 144 -5.17 -6.05 -6.02
N ASP A 145 -6.13 -5.48 -5.31
CA ASP A 145 -6.14 -4.06 -4.95
C ASP A 145 -5.62 -3.93 -3.51
N SER A 146 -4.47 -3.29 -3.38
CA SER A 146 -3.76 -3.07 -2.13
C SER A 146 -4.20 -1.76 -1.45
N LEU A 147 -3.42 -1.32 -0.47
CA LEU A 147 -3.58 -0.07 0.26
C LEU A 147 -3.88 1.11 -0.67
N GLY A 148 -4.93 1.87 -0.38
CA GLY A 148 -5.31 3.04 -1.19
C GLY A 148 -5.78 2.72 -2.61
N GLY A 149 -6.11 1.46 -2.91
CA GLY A 149 -6.54 1.02 -4.24
C GLY A 149 -5.39 0.86 -5.23
N PHE A 150 -4.13 0.78 -4.76
CA PHE A 150 -3.00 0.51 -5.65
C PHE A 150 -3.01 -0.92 -6.15
N GLU A 151 -2.63 -1.13 -7.40
CA GLU A 151 -2.41 -2.48 -7.91
C GLU A 151 -1.32 -3.20 -7.10
N GLY A 152 -1.59 -4.47 -6.78
CA GLY A 152 -0.68 -5.33 -6.06
C GLY A 152 -0.66 -6.76 -6.56
N ARG A 153 0.10 -7.60 -5.85
CA ARG A 153 0.16 -9.05 -6.03
C ARG A 153 -0.11 -9.76 -4.71
N CYS A 154 -0.85 -10.86 -4.78
CA CYS A 154 -1.07 -11.73 -3.62
C CYS A 154 0.20 -12.49 -3.31
N ILE A 155 0.87 -12.10 -2.23
CA ILE A 155 2.12 -12.71 -1.78
C ILE A 155 1.86 -13.45 -0.46
N PRO A 156 2.49 -14.59 -0.18
CA PRO A 156 2.41 -15.24 1.13
C PRO A 156 2.92 -14.35 2.28
N ASP A 157 2.23 -14.34 3.41
CA ASP A 157 2.50 -13.54 4.62
C ASP A 157 3.88 -13.83 5.26
N TYR A 158 4.41 -15.02 5.03
CA TYR A 158 5.75 -15.42 5.44
C TYR A 158 6.85 -15.01 4.46
N SER A 159 6.52 -14.42 3.30
CA SER A 159 7.54 -13.97 2.37
C SER A 159 8.36 -12.80 2.98
N PRO A 160 9.69 -12.86 2.94
CA PRO A 160 10.57 -11.77 3.34
C PRO A 160 10.21 -10.40 2.73
N ILE A 161 9.63 -10.36 1.52
CA ILE A 161 9.22 -9.10 0.87
C ILE A 161 8.00 -8.46 1.51
N ILE A 162 7.11 -9.26 2.11
CA ILE A 162 6.00 -8.74 2.91
C ILE A 162 6.55 -8.15 4.20
N GLY A 163 7.53 -8.85 4.80
CA GLY A 163 8.37 -8.36 5.90
C GLY A 163 7.62 -7.42 6.84
N ASN A 164 7.99 -6.14 6.76
CA ASN A 164 7.53 -5.10 7.67
C ASN A 164 6.10 -4.57 7.40
N PHE A 165 5.48 -4.96 6.30
CA PHE A 165 4.17 -4.47 5.86
C PHE A 165 3.03 -5.40 6.24
N ALA A 166 3.31 -6.62 6.71
CA ALA A 166 2.29 -7.67 6.94
C ALA A 166 1.04 -7.18 7.68
N ASP A 167 1.23 -6.34 8.70
CA ASP A 167 0.14 -5.89 9.57
C ASP A 167 -0.79 -4.84 8.89
N TRP A 168 -0.39 -4.34 7.71
CA TRP A 168 -1.07 -3.29 6.95
C TRP A 168 -1.67 -3.76 5.63
N LEU A 169 -1.12 -4.83 5.05
CA LEU A 169 -1.57 -5.28 3.74
C LEU A 169 -2.94 -5.94 3.85
N PRO A 170 -3.91 -5.56 3.00
CA PRO A 170 -5.20 -6.23 3.00
C PRO A 170 -5.06 -7.63 2.42
N ALA A 171 -5.85 -8.58 2.92
CA ALA A 171 -6.05 -9.88 2.26
C ALA A 171 -7.09 -9.80 1.11
N ALA A 172 -7.70 -8.62 0.88
CA ALA A 172 -8.73 -8.43 -0.13
C ALA A 172 -8.20 -8.77 -1.54
N GLY A 173 -8.96 -9.59 -2.27
CA GLY A 173 -8.57 -10.09 -3.60
C GLY A 173 -7.59 -11.27 -3.58
N CYS A 174 -7.12 -11.70 -2.41
CA CYS A 174 -6.27 -12.88 -2.23
C CYS A 174 -7.08 -14.02 -1.60
N ASP A 175 -7.51 -14.97 -2.42
CA ASP A 175 -8.34 -16.10 -1.97
C ASP A 175 -7.56 -17.14 -1.17
N ASP A 176 -6.25 -17.18 -1.37
CA ASP A 176 -5.37 -18.12 -0.70
C ASP A 176 -5.16 -17.70 0.77
N PRO A 177 -5.43 -18.59 1.75
CA PRO A 177 -5.17 -18.30 3.15
C PRO A 177 -3.71 -17.90 3.38
N GLY A 178 -3.49 -16.92 4.25
CA GLY A 178 -2.14 -16.41 4.54
C GLY A 178 -1.51 -15.63 3.38
N HIS A 179 -2.27 -15.19 2.38
CA HIS A 179 -1.77 -14.27 1.36
C HIS A 179 -2.26 -12.84 1.61
N LEU A 180 -1.37 -11.89 1.40
CA LEU A 180 -1.64 -10.47 1.54
C LEU A 180 -1.35 -9.75 0.23
N CYS A 181 -2.12 -8.70 -0.05
CA CYS A 181 -1.99 -7.92 -1.26
C CYS A 181 -0.88 -6.88 -1.13
N MET A 182 0.33 -7.22 -1.58
CA MET A 182 1.48 -6.31 -1.58
C MET A 182 1.39 -5.35 -2.78
N PRO A 183 1.49 -4.02 -2.61
CA PRO A 183 1.36 -3.07 -3.71
C PRO A 183 2.58 -3.13 -4.63
N CYS A 184 2.42 -2.85 -5.93
CA CYS A 184 3.51 -2.77 -6.90
C CYS A 184 4.55 -1.69 -6.58
N TYR A 185 4.11 -0.59 -5.97
CA TYR A 185 4.91 0.57 -5.60
C TYR A 185 4.72 0.90 -4.13
N HIS A 186 5.74 1.53 -3.54
CA HIS A 186 5.68 2.02 -2.19
C HIS A 186 4.61 3.12 -2.11
N PRO A 187 3.61 3.01 -1.22
CA PRO A 187 2.47 3.93 -1.21
C PRO A 187 2.87 5.37 -0.88
N THR A 188 4.00 5.56 -0.19
CA THR A 188 4.50 6.88 0.18
C THR A 188 5.67 7.38 -0.65
N ILE A 189 6.45 6.53 -1.31
CA ILE A 189 7.64 6.98 -2.05
C ILE A 189 7.29 6.95 -3.54
N PRO A 190 7.11 8.12 -4.19
CA PRO A 190 6.79 8.17 -5.61
C PRO A 190 7.79 7.35 -6.41
N ASP A 191 7.27 6.59 -7.38
CA ASP A 191 8.03 5.81 -8.35
C ASP A 191 9.00 4.77 -7.72
N SER A 192 8.79 4.39 -6.46
CA SER A 192 9.61 3.39 -5.76
C SER A 192 8.96 2.01 -5.86
N PRO A 193 9.43 1.12 -6.75
CA PRO A 193 8.85 -0.21 -6.86
C PRO A 193 9.14 -1.01 -5.58
N THR A 194 8.16 -1.77 -5.11
CA THR A 194 8.36 -2.75 -4.03
C THR A 194 9.07 -4.01 -4.54
N GLY A 195 9.10 -4.17 -5.86
CA GLY A 195 9.62 -5.35 -6.53
C GLY A 195 8.60 -6.47 -6.67
N VAL A 196 7.33 -6.31 -6.23
CA VAL A 196 6.37 -7.41 -6.35
C VAL A 196 5.69 -7.55 -7.72
N CYS A 197 5.59 -6.46 -8.47
CA CYS A 197 4.99 -6.51 -9.81
C CYS A 197 6.07 -6.71 -10.86
N GLY A 198 5.81 -7.61 -11.80
CA GLY A 198 6.83 -8.19 -12.67
C GLY A 198 7.49 -9.44 -12.05
N LEU A 199 7.00 -9.90 -10.90
CA LEU A 199 7.39 -11.18 -10.35
C LEU A 199 6.61 -12.30 -10.99
N GLY A 200 7.31 -13.43 -11.13
CA GLY A 200 6.73 -14.59 -11.74
C GLY A 200 6.65 -14.42 -13.25
N CYS A 201 6.02 -15.40 -13.85
CA CYS A 201 6.06 -15.55 -15.28
C CYS A 201 4.92 -14.73 -15.94
N ASP A 202 5.20 -14.14 -17.10
CA ASP A 202 4.26 -13.34 -17.90
C ASP A 202 3.46 -12.29 -17.10
N ASP A 203 4.01 -11.74 -16.01
CA ASP A 203 3.45 -10.57 -15.36
C ASP A 203 3.84 -9.34 -16.19
N PRO A 204 2.89 -8.64 -16.84
CA PRO A 204 3.20 -7.43 -17.61
C PRO A 204 3.70 -6.27 -16.72
N GLY A 205 3.74 -6.48 -15.41
CA GLY A 205 4.04 -5.46 -14.42
C GLY A 205 2.78 -4.68 -14.04
N PRO A 206 2.96 -3.54 -13.35
CA PRO A 206 1.85 -2.66 -13.01
C PRO A 206 1.20 -2.10 -14.28
N THR A 207 -0.12 -2.20 -14.35
CA THR A 207 -0.96 -1.67 -15.43
C THR A 207 -1.46 -0.25 -15.15
N PHE A 208 -1.49 0.17 -13.89
CA PHE A 208 -1.79 1.54 -13.51
C PHE A 208 -0.53 2.40 -13.47
N GLU A 209 -0.68 3.67 -13.83
CA GLU A 209 0.41 4.65 -13.68
C GLU A 209 0.86 4.72 -12.22
N GLN A 210 2.15 4.99 -12.05
CA GLN A 210 2.79 5.16 -10.76
C GLN A 210 2.04 6.21 -9.94
N GLY A 211 1.31 5.75 -8.93
CA GLY A 211 0.57 6.60 -8.01
C GLY A 211 1.23 6.57 -6.65
N ALA A 212 1.45 7.75 -6.07
CA ALA A 212 1.63 7.87 -4.63
C ALA A 212 0.27 8.20 -4.00
N MET A 213 0.11 7.91 -2.71
CA MET A 213 -1.07 8.37 -1.96
C MET A 213 -1.19 9.89 -2.08
N ALA A 214 -2.43 10.40 -2.08
CA ALA A 214 -2.66 11.83 -2.02
C ALA A 214 -1.93 12.44 -0.83
N THR A 215 -1.38 13.63 -1.01
CA THR A 215 -0.67 14.34 0.04
C THR A 215 -1.58 15.30 0.78
N CYS A 216 -1.19 15.69 2.00
CA CYS A 216 -1.89 16.68 2.81
C CYS A 216 -0.90 17.55 3.59
N CYS A 217 -1.40 18.65 4.17
CA CYS A 217 -0.61 19.65 4.92
C CYS A 217 0.65 20.14 4.18
N GLY A 218 0.51 20.48 2.88
CA GLY A 218 1.63 20.99 2.10
C GLY A 218 2.72 19.94 1.84
N ASP A 219 2.31 18.73 1.47
CA ASP A 219 3.17 17.59 1.09
C ASP A 219 3.96 16.92 2.22
N VAL A 220 3.81 17.38 3.47
CA VAL A 220 4.42 16.78 4.65
C VAL A 220 3.61 15.62 5.25
N GLY A 221 2.38 15.42 4.78
CA GLY A 221 1.51 14.30 5.13
C GLY A 221 1.05 13.48 3.93
N VAL A 222 0.51 12.30 4.21
CA VAL A 222 -0.12 11.37 3.27
C VAL A 222 -1.54 11.05 3.71
N CYS A 223 -2.38 10.63 2.76
CA CYS A 223 -3.79 10.32 2.96
C CYS A 223 -4.08 8.82 2.79
N PRO A 224 -3.67 7.95 3.73
CA PRO A 224 -4.10 6.56 3.72
C PRO A 224 -5.60 6.41 4.00
N PRO A 225 -6.19 5.27 3.63
CA PRO A 225 -7.48 4.84 4.15
C PRO A 225 -7.51 4.86 5.69
N SER A 226 -8.63 5.29 6.28
CA SER A 226 -8.75 5.46 7.74
C SER A 226 -8.86 4.13 8.47
N ASP A 227 -9.33 3.09 7.79
CA ASP A 227 -9.55 1.74 8.33
C ASP A 227 -8.25 0.97 8.60
N ILE A 228 -7.15 1.36 7.96
CA ILE A 228 -5.83 0.79 8.25
C ILE A 228 -5.15 1.45 9.45
N LEU A 229 -5.59 2.63 9.87
CA LEU A 229 -4.99 3.36 10.99
C LEU A 229 -5.61 2.93 12.33
N PRO A 230 -4.84 3.00 13.44
CA PRO A 230 -5.41 2.84 14.77
C PRO A 230 -6.53 3.86 15.01
N PRO A 231 -7.67 3.45 15.61
CA PRO A 231 -8.80 4.36 15.84
C PRO A 231 -8.42 5.63 16.62
N ALA A 232 -7.56 5.50 17.63
CA ALA A 232 -7.06 6.63 18.40
C ALA A 232 -6.29 7.67 17.55
N LEU A 233 -5.61 7.20 16.50
CA LEU A 233 -4.90 8.06 15.58
C LEU A 233 -5.85 8.72 14.57
N VAL A 234 -6.88 8.00 14.11
CA VAL A 234 -7.93 8.54 13.22
C VAL A 234 -8.64 9.72 13.88
N ASP A 235 -9.02 9.60 15.15
CA ASP A 235 -9.71 10.64 15.91
C ASP A 235 -8.82 11.87 16.19
N ALA A 236 -7.50 11.69 16.20
CA ALA A 236 -6.51 12.71 16.50
C ALA A 236 -6.07 13.54 15.28
N LEU A 237 -6.33 13.05 14.07
CA LEU A 237 -5.80 13.59 12.82
C LEU A 237 -6.89 14.25 11.95
N PRO A 238 -6.53 15.22 11.08
CA PRO A 238 -7.49 15.81 10.17
C PRO A 238 -7.88 14.83 9.05
N SER A 239 -9.08 15.01 8.49
CA SER A 239 -9.50 14.28 7.29
C SER A 239 -8.78 14.80 6.04
N CYS A 240 -8.58 13.93 5.06
CA CYS A 240 -8.14 14.31 3.73
C CYS A 240 -9.33 14.62 2.79
N PRO A 241 -9.09 15.21 1.59
CA PRO A 241 -10.16 15.54 0.64
C PRO A 241 -10.91 14.31 0.09
N ALA A 242 -10.25 13.16 0.02
CA ALA A 242 -10.89 11.91 -0.40
C ALA A 242 -11.69 11.31 0.77
N GLU A 243 -12.84 10.71 0.47
CA GLU A 243 -13.68 10.06 1.49
C GLU A 243 -12.92 8.94 2.20
N ASN A 244 -13.18 8.76 3.51
CA ASN A 244 -12.57 7.72 4.34
C ASN A 244 -11.03 7.74 4.37
N THR A 245 -10.39 8.88 4.11
CA THR A 245 -8.93 9.02 4.24
C THR A 245 -8.57 10.02 5.35
N THR A 246 -7.54 9.67 6.12
CA THR A 246 -7.04 10.48 7.24
C THR A 246 -5.66 11.01 6.89
N CYS A 247 -5.42 12.28 7.17
CA CYS A 247 -4.16 12.93 6.91
C CYS A 247 -3.14 12.58 8.00
N VAL A 248 -2.18 11.72 7.65
CA VAL A 248 -1.12 11.25 8.56
C VAL A 248 0.20 11.95 8.20
N PRO A 249 0.95 12.53 9.16
CA PRO A 249 2.29 13.02 8.87
C PRO A 249 3.15 11.90 8.28
N ARG A 250 3.90 12.21 7.22
CA ARG A 250 4.64 11.21 6.45
C ARG A 250 5.59 10.36 7.30
N LYS A 251 6.37 10.99 8.19
CA LYS A 251 7.25 10.26 9.12
C LYS A 251 6.49 9.26 9.99
N LEU A 252 5.32 9.66 10.52
CA LEU A 252 4.50 8.77 11.34
C LEU A 252 3.94 7.62 10.49
N PHE A 253 3.51 7.89 9.26
CA PHE A 253 3.04 6.84 8.36
C PHE A 253 4.16 5.88 7.96
N ASP A 254 5.35 6.39 7.63
CA ASP A 254 6.50 5.55 7.31
C ASP A 254 6.90 4.68 8.52
N GLU A 255 6.74 5.17 9.75
CA GLU A 255 6.94 4.39 10.98
C GLU A 255 5.88 3.32 11.21
N LEU A 256 4.62 3.65 10.94
CA LEU A 256 3.52 2.70 10.96
C LEU A 256 3.80 1.55 9.98
N MET A 257 4.27 1.85 8.78
CA MET A 257 4.53 0.85 7.73
C MET A 257 5.75 -0.04 7.99
N VAL A 258 6.56 0.25 9.02
CA VAL A 258 7.73 -0.57 9.38
C VAL A 258 7.45 -1.38 10.65
N ARG A 259 7.33 -2.72 10.56
CA ARG A 259 7.14 -3.61 11.74
C ARG A 259 8.02 -3.31 12.94
N ALA A 260 7.40 -3.48 14.12
CA ALA A 260 7.93 -3.65 15.49
C ALA A 260 9.44 -3.84 15.70
N GLU A 261 10.03 -4.74 14.91
CA GLU A 261 11.24 -5.46 15.31
C GLU A 261 12.51 -5.02 14.57
N SER A 262 12.41 -4.14 13.57
CA SER A 262 13.60 -3.58 12.91
C SER A 262 14.34 -2.63 13.84
N SER A 263 15.62 -2.91 14.10
CA SER A 263 16.51 -2.01 14.85
C SER A 263 16.77 -0.68 14.16
N ASP A 264 16.47 -0.59 12.86
CA ASP A 264 16.71 0.58 12.00
C ASP A 264 15.40 1.35 11.69
N LYS A 265 14.35 1.16 12.49
CA LYS A 265 13.13 1.95 12.37
C LYS A 265 13.46 3.45 12.39
N PRO A 266 12.87 4.24 11.48
CA PRO A 266 12.69 5.66 11.77
C PRO A 266 12.01 5.75 13.14
N GLN A 267 12.54 6.55 14.05
CA GLN A 267 11.86 6.84 15.31
C GLN A 267 11.57 8.32 15.33
N LEU A 268 10.32 8.68 15.59
CA LEU A 268 9.95 10.06 15.79
C LEU A 268 10.76 10.57 16.98
N ASP A 269 11.36 11.74 16.82
CA ASP A 269 12.12 12.36 17.89
C ASP A 269 11.24 12.46 19.14
N THR A 270 11.75 11.99 20.27
CA THR A 270 11.03 12.07 21.54
C THR A 270 11.04 13.51 22.03
N CYS A 271 9.93 13.96 22.59
CA CYS A 271 9.85 15.27 23.21
C CYS A 271 9.14 15.18 24.56
N SER A 272 9.23 16.25 25.36
CA SER A 272 8.50 16.37 26.61
C SER A 272 7.77 17.72 26.64
N THR A 273 6.50 17.70 27.03
CA THR A 273 5.73 18.93 27.17
C THR A 273 5.80 19.43 28.61
N ASP A 274 6.60 20.47 28.87
CA ASP A 274 6.62 21.13 30.18
C ASP A 274 5.36 21.99 30.35
N ILE A 275 4.33 21.41 30.95
CA ILE A 275 3.13 22.13 31.37
C ILE A 275 3.29 22.49 32.85
N LEU A 276 3.80 23.69 33.11
CA LEU A 276 3.70 24.38 34.41
C LEU A 276 4.31 23.63 35.61
N GLY A 277 5.49 23.03 35.45
CA GLY A 277 6.28 22.48 36.56
C GLY A 277 5.92 21.07 37.02
N ASN A 278 5.02 20.39 36.32
CA ASN A 278 4.91 18.93 36.37
C ASN A 278 5.87 18.29 35.38
N ARG A 279 6.45 17.13 35.74
CA ARG A 279 7.30 16.33 34.86
C ARG A 279 6.61 16.18 33.51
N GLY A 280 7.19 16.71 32.45
CA GLY A 280 6.51 16.82 31.17
C GLY A 280 6.07 15.47 30.64
N ASN A 281 4.87 15.44 30.04
CA ASN A 281 4.35 14.22 29.44
C ASN A 281 5.25 13.83 28.27
N PRO A 282 5.67 12.57 28.16
CA PRO A 282 6.41 12.11 26.99
C PRO A 282 5.54 12.30 25.75
N GLY A 283 6.20 12.59 24.62
CA GLY A 283 5.56 12.79 23.34
C GLY A 283 6.48 12.46 22.18
N ARG A 284 5.97 12.73 20.98
CA ARG A 284 6.70 12.62 19.72
C ARG A 284 6.64 13.93 18.94
N CYS A 285 7.73 14.24 18.26
CA CYS A 285 7.82 15.38 17.37
C CYS A 285 7.17 15.04 16.03
N VAL A 286 6.19 15.84 15.64
CA VAL A 286 5.47 15.68 14.38
C VAL A 286 5.32 17.02 13.70
N HIS A 287 5.24 17.01 12.36
CA HIS A 287 5.14 18.25 11.60
C HIS A 287 3.88 19.03 12.00
N GLY A 288 4.06 20.27 12.44
CA GLY A 288 3.01 21.04 13.07
C GLY A 288 1.82 21.29 12.15
N GLU A 289 2.06 21.42 10.85
CA GLU A 289 1.01 21.69 9.86
C GLU A 289 -0.01 20.56 9.71
N CYS A 290 0.35 19.31 10.03
CA CYS A 290 -0.57 18.17 9.95
C CYS A 290 -1.44 17.96 11.19
N PHE A 291 -1.03 18.46 12.34
CA PHE A 291 -1.80 18.31 13.59
C PHE A 291 -2.66 19.52 13.93
N VAL A 292 -2.38 20.68 13.30
CA VAL A 292 -3.02 21.94 13.67
C VAL A 292 -4.49 21.99 13.29
N SER A 293 -4.91 21.41 12.17
CA SER A 293 -6.27 21.62 11.68
C SER A 293 -7.34 20.88 12.51
N GLY A 294 -7.07 19.65 12.96
CA GLY A 294 -8.04 18.86 13.74
C GLY A 294 -8.09 19.21 15.23
N MET A 295 -6.94 19.50 15.84
CA MET A 295 -6.85 19.71 17.30
C MET A 295 -7.02 21.17 17.74
N THR A 296 -6.74 22.16 16.87
CA THR A 296 -6.78 23.57 17.30
C THR A 296 -8.15 24.22 17.27
N GLU A 297 -9.08 23.73 16.45
CA GLU A 297 -10.44 24.29 16.39
C GLU A 297 -11.32 23.84 17.56
N SER A 298 -11.04 22.67 18.14
CA SER A 298 -11.89 22.11 19.19
C SER A 298 -11.69 22.78 20.55
N THR A 299 -10.48 23.10 21.01
CA THR A 299 -10.36 23.34 22.46
C THR A 299 -9.12 24.11 22.92
N SER A 300 -9.37 25.07 23.82
CA SER A 300 -8.46 25.58 24.86
C SER A 300 -7.79 24.50 25.75
N GLN A 301 -8.07 23.21 25.48
CA GLN A 301 -7.56 22.04 26.17
C GLN A 301 -6.22 21.55 25.60
N TYR A 302 -5.88 21.90 24.34
CA TYR A 302 -4.61 21.54 23.71
C TYR A 302 -3.57 22.68 23.71
N ASN A 303 -3.64 23.59 24.69
CA ASN A 303 -2.62 24.63 24.93
C ASN A 303 -1.19 24.09 25.19
N GLY A 304 -1.03 22.76 25.24
CA GLY A 304 0.24 22.05 25.40
C GLY A 304 0.98 21.73 24.10
N ILE A 305 0.36 21.83 22.91
CA ILE A 305 1.04 21.52 21.65
C ILE A 305 1.94 22.70 21.25
N LYS A 306 3.17 22.67 21.74
CA LYS A 306 4.23 23.62 21.44
C LYS A 306 5.36 22.89 20.71
N GLN A 307 6.27 23.65 20.11
CA GLN A 307 7.49 23.08 19.57
C GLN A 307 8.26 22.28 20.63
N ALA A 308 8.31 22.76 21.89
CA ALA A 308 9.11 22.14 22.96
C ALA A 308 10.55 21.91 22.48
N ASP A 309 11.10 20.71 22.68
CA ASP A 309 12.43 20.31 22.22
C ASP A 309 12.44 19.78 20.78
N CYS A 310 11.32 19.87 20.05
CA CYS A 310 11.24 19.39 18.68
C CYS A 310 11.99 20.30 17.69
N PRO A 311 12.51 19.73 16.58
CA PRO A 311 13.05 20.49 15.47
C PRO A 311 12.11 21.61 14.98
N SER A 312 12.69 22.62 14.32
CA SER A 312 11.92 23.72 13.74
C SER A 312 10.88 23.20 12.74
N GLY A 313 9.63 23.65 12.87
CA GLY A 313 8.49 23.20 12.05
C GLY A 313 7.72 22.03 12.65
N GLU A 314 8.27 21.37 13.67
CA GLU A 314 7.61 20.27 14.38
C GLU A 314 7.00 20.75 15.71
N LYS A 315 6.05 19.97 16.20
CA LYS A 315 5.36 20.19 17.47
C LYS A 315 5.39 18.90 18.27
N CYS A 316 5.52 19.04 19.58
CA CYS A 316 5.45 17.91 20.50
C CYS A 316 4.00 17.52 20.74
N VAL A 317 3.62 16.34 20.27
CA VAL A 317 2.33 15.72 20.54
C VAL A 317 2.50 14.71 21.68
N PRO A 318 1.80 14.87 22.82
CA PRO A 318 1.96 13.98 23.95
C PRO A 318 1.41 12.58 23.64
N CYS A 319 2.01 11.55 24.27
CA CYS A 319 1.55 10.16 24.17
C CYS A 319 0.11 9.98 24.70
N GLU A 320 -0.25 10.78 25.69
CA GLU A 320 -1.56 10.76 26.33
C GLU A 320 -2.15 12.15 26.40
N ASN A 321 -3.47 12.25 26.25
CA ASN A 321 -4.23 13.43 26.57
C ASN A 321 -5.30 13.07 27.61
N LYS A 322 -5.21 13.66 28.80
CA LYS A 322 -6.15 13.41 29.92
C LYS A 322 -6.29 11.94 30.31
N GLY A 323 -5.23 11.15 30.13
CA GLY A 323 -5.20 9.72 30.43
C GLY A 323 -5.76 8.83 29.31
N GLU A 324 -6.10 9.39 28.15
CA GLU A 324 -6.40 8.64 26.93
C GLU A 324 -5.19 8.65 26.01
N GLU A 325 -4.84 7.50 25.42
CA GLU A 325 -3.73 7.40 24.48
C GLU A 325 -4.06 8.14 23.18
N THR A 326 -3.09 8.92 22.67
CA THR A 326 -3.23 9.62 21.38
C THR A 326 -2.83 8.75 20.19
N GLY A 327 -2.32 7.53 20.44
CA GLY A 327 -1.72 6.66 19.43
C GLY A 327 -0.34 7.10 18.95
N ILE A 328 0.13 8.31 19.26
CA ILE A 328 1.38 8.85 18.67
C ILE A 328 2.64 8.11 19.13
N CYS A 329 2.62 7.56 20.34
CA CYS A 329 3.78 6.90 20.96
C CYS A 329 3.74 5.38 20.91
N ASN A 330 2.56 4.82 20.67
CA ASN A 330 2.36 3.41 20.42
C ASN A 330 1.43 3.26 19.22
N PRO A 331 1.93 3.56 18.02
CA PRO A 331 1.09 3.66 16.84
C PRO A 331 0.67 2.27 16.32
N ILE A 332 1.22 1.16 16.85
CA ILE A 332 0.79 -0.25 16.62
C ILE A 332 1.18 -1.10 17.82
#